data_AF-A0A7X4ESM1-F1
#
_entry.id   AF-A0A7X4ESM1-F1
#
_cell.length_a   1.000
_cell.length_b   1.000
_cell.length_c   1.000
_cell.angle_alpha   90.00
_cell.angle_beta   90.00
_cell.angle_gamma   90.00
#
_symmetry.space_group_name_H-M   'P 1'
#
loop_
_entity.id
_entity.type
_entity.pdbx_description
1 polymer ?
#
loop_
_entity_poly.entity_id
_entity_poly.type
_entity_poly.pdbx_seq_one_letter_code
_entity_poly.pdbx_strand_id
1 'polypeptide(L)'
;MEYINRMNIGRALVLFGFVVGLRSVYFTWTHIGSDLFLLTPEGPLAQTHSWHHFFREVFGDFGAMIGVCILLWAPVRLRAPAVWWTMLVLLLGFYAPFWVGVPFMPELAAPSLNSEIQHIVMAVPPLVGLFIVRREYVR
;
A
#
# COMPACT_ATOMS: atom_id res chain seq x y z
N MET A 1 12.46 -7.42 28.53
CA MET A 1 12.31 -6.23 27.66
C MET A 1 12.88 -6.40 26.25
N GLU A 2 13.35 -7.60 25.84
CA GLU A 2 13.95 -7.83 24.51
C GLU A 2 13.00 -7.64 23.31
N TYR A 3 11.70 -7.88 23.51
CA TYR A 3 10.72 -7.85 22.42
C TYR A 3 10.23 -6.45 22.04
N ILE A 4 10.27 -5.49 22.97
CA ILE A 4 9.83 -4.11 22.73
C ILE A 4 11.05 -3.28 22.31
N ASN A 5 11.34 -3.30 21.01
CA ASN A 5 12.37 -2.48 20.41
C ASN A 5 11.82 -1.79 19.15
N ARG A 6 12.54 -0.78 18.65
CA ARG A 6 12.12 0.02 17.48
C ARG A 6 11.83 -0.84 16.26
N MET A 7 12.65 -1.88 16.05
CA MET A 7 12.49 -2.80 14.93
C MET A 7 11.15 -3.56 15.00
N ASN A 8 10.83 -4.12 16.17
CA ASN A 8 9.61 -4.89 16.36
C ASN A 8 8.36 -4.00 16.36
N ILE A 9 8.44 -2.79 16.92
CA ILE A 9 7.35 -1.81 16.84
C ILE A 9 7.09 -1.43 15.38
N GLY A 10 8.14 -1.10 14.62
CA GLY A 10 8.00 -0.76 13.21
C GLY A 10 7.43 -1.91 12.37
N ARG A 11 7.88 -3.14 12.62
CA ARG A 11 7.32 -4.36 12.01
C ARG A 11 5.85 -4.54 12.31
N ALA A 12 5.45 -4.39 13.57
CA ALA A 12 4.06 -4.55 13.99
C ALA A 12 3.15 -3.52 13.29
N LEU A 13 3.59 -2.25 13.21
CA LEU A 13 2.84 -1.19 12.52
C LEU A 13 2.73 -1.44 11.01
N VAL A 14 3.82 -1.87 10.36
CA VAL A 14 3.80 -2.23 8.93
C VAL A 14 2.86 -3.39 8.67
N LEU A 15 2.96 -4.48 9.45
CA LEU A 15 2.09 -5.64 9.30
C LEU A 15 0.63 -5.29 9.58
N PHE A 16 0.34 -4.48 10.59
CA PHE A 16 -1.01 -4.02 10.89
C PHE A 16 -1.62 -3.30 9.68
N GLY A 17 -0.93 -2.31 9.11
CA GLY A 17 -1.43 -1.59 7.95
C GLY A 17 -1.60 -2.49 6.72
N PHE A 18 -0.68 -3.43 6.49
CA PHE A 18 -0.80 -4.40 5.40
C PHE A 18 -1.98 -5.34 5.56
N VAL A 19 -2.21 -5.87 6.77
CA VAL A 19 -3.38 -6.71 7.07
C VAL A 19 -4.68 -5.96 6.84
N VAL A 20 -4.76 -4.68 7.24
CA VAL A 20 -5.92 -3.83 6.92
C VAL A 20 -6.05 -3.63 5.41
N GLY A 21 -4.93 -3.36 4.73
CA GLY A 21 -4.86 -3.15 3.29
C GLY A 21 -5.27 -4.38 2.45
N LEU A 22 -5.08 -5.60 2.96
CA LEU A 22 -5.55 -6.81 2.31
C LEU A 22 -7.08 -6.82 2.14
N ARG A 23 -7.83 -6.07 2.96
CA ARG A 23 -9.26 -5.89 2.75
C ARG A 23 -9.55 -5.12 1.46
N SER A 24 -8.77 -4.08 1.15
CA SER A 24 -8.90 -3.33 -0.12
C SER A 24 -8.55 -4.24 -1.30
N VAL A 25 -7.45 -4.99 -1.21
CA VAL A 25 -7.04 -5.95 -2.24
C VAL A 25 -8.10 -7.04 -2.45
N TYR A 26 -8.66 -7.59 -1.36
CA TYR A 26 -9.74 -8.57 -1.43
C TYR A 26 -11.00 -7.99 -2.06
N PHE A 27 -11.35 -6.74 -1.72
CA PHE A 27 -12.49 -6.06 -2.33
C PHE A 27 -12.28 -5.94 -3.84
N THR A 28 -11.12 -5.45 -4.30
CA THR A 28 -10.77 -5.41 -5.73
C THR A 28 -10.83 -6.80 -6.37
N TRP A 29 -10.35 -7.84 -5.68
CA TRP A 29 -10.43 -9.23 -6.16
C TRP A 29 -11.87 -9.73 -6.33
N THR A 30 -12.77 -9.42 -5.40
CA THR A 30 -14.17 -9.86 -5.50
C THR A 30 -14.96 -9.18 -6.61
N HIS A 31 -14.44 -8.10 -7.20
CA HIS A 31 -15.10 -7.32 -8.26
C HIS A 31 -14.48 -7.55 -9.65
N ILE A 32 -13.62 -8.55 -9.80
CA ILE A 32 -13.11 -8.97 -11.11
C ILE A 32 -14.27 -9.25 -12.06
N GLY A 33 -14.27 -8.57 -13.21
CA GLY A 33 -15.31 -8.75 -14.23
C GLY A 33 -16.69 -8.19 -13.84
N SER A 34 -16.78 -7.34 -12.81
CA SER A 34 -18.03 -6.68 -12.44
C SER A 34 -18.27 -5.43 -13.30
N ASP A 35 -19.45 -5.35 -13.92
CA ASP A 35 -19.89 -4.15 -14.66
C ASP A 35 -20.09 -2.92 -13.75
N LEU A 36 -20.14 -3.10 -12.43
CA LEU A 36 -20.24 -2.01 -11.45
C LEU A 36 -18.94 -1.19 -11.30
N PHE A 37 -17.83 -1.67 -11.85
CA PHE A 37 -16.51 -1.04 -11.77
C PHE A 37 -16.05 -0.38 -13.07
N LEU A 38 -17.01 -0.10 -13.97
CA LEU A 38 -16.75 0.65 -15.19
C LEU A 38 -16.73 2.15 -14.88
N LEU A 39 -15.56 2.78 -14.96
CA LEU A 39 -15.38 4.23 -14.76
C LEU A 39 -16.16 5.08 -15.78
N THR A 40 -16.30 4.58 -17.01
CA THR A 40 -17.09 5.18 -18.10
C THR A 40 -17.66 4.07 -18.98
N PRO A 41 -18.92 3.64 -18.78
CA PRO A 41 -19.52 2.53 -19.52
C PRO A 41 -19.45 2.69 -21.05
N GLU A 42 -19.41 3.92 -21.54
CA GLU A 42 -19.36 4.26 -22.97
C GLU A 42 -17.93 4.28 -23.55
N GLY A 43 -16.90 4.10 -22.72
CA GLY A 43 -15.51 4.09 -23.16
C GLY A 43 -15.18 2.82 -23.96
N PRO A 44 -14.47 2.92 -25.11
CA PRO A 44 -14.18 1.76 -25.97
C PRO A 44 -13.35 0.65 -25.29
N LEU A 45 -12.70 0.95 -24.16
CA LEU A 45 -11.89 0.02 -23.37
C LEU A 45 -12.41 -0.15 -21.94
N ALA A 46 -13.61 0.29 -21.61
CA ALA A 46 -14.11 0.33 -20.23
C ALA A 46 -14.04 -1.04 -19.54
N GLN A 47 -14.45 -2.10 -20.24
CA GLN A 47 -14.42 -3.46 -19.70
C GLN A 47 -13.00 -4.01 -19.56
N THR A 48 -12.06 -3.73 -20.46
CA THR A 48 -10.66 -4.22 -20.34
C THR A 48 -9.84 -3.38 -19.35
N HIS A 49 -10.23 -2.13 -19.12
CA HIS A 49 -9.60 -1.22 -18.18
C HIS A 49 -9.76 -1.69 -16.73
N SER A 50 -10.94 -2.20 -16.34
CA SER A 50 -11.15 -2.77 -15.00
C SER A 50 -10.23 -3.98 -14.74
N TRP A 51 -10.00 -4.84 -15.75
CA TRP A 51 -9.02 -5.93 -15.66
C TRP A 51 -7.58 -5.42 -15.51
N HIS A 52 -7.20 -4.37 -16.23
CA HIS A 52 -5.88 -3.74 -16.08
C HIS A 52 -5.69 -3.18 -14.66
N HIS A 53 -6.68 -2.46 -14.14
CA HIS A 53 -6.68 -1.95 -12.76
C HIS A 53 -6.56 -3.08 -11.75
N PHE A 54 -7.32 -4.15 -11.94
CA PHE A 54 -7.27 -5.35 -11.12
C PHE A 54 -5.88 -6.01 -11.08
N PHE A 55 -5.29 -6.34 -12.23
CA PHE A 55 -3.98 -7.02 -12.26
C PHE A 55 -2.88 -6.13 -11.68
N ARG A 56 -2.93 -4.83 -11.95
CA ARG A 56 -1.99 -3.86 -11.42
C ARG A 56 -2.13 -3.72 -9.90
N GLU A 57 -3.34 -3.56 -9.39
CA GLU A 57 -3.59 -3.34 -7.96
C GLU A 57 -3.34 -4.62 -7.18
N VAL A 58 -3.87 -5.77 -7.59
CA VAL A 58 -3.67 -7.03 -6.85
C VAL A 58 -2.21 -7.46 -6.83
N PHE A 59 -1.55 -7.54 -7.99
CA PHE A 59 -0.17 -8.06 -8.03
C PHE A 59 0.87 -6.98 -7.69
N GLY A 60 0.62 -5.72 -8.07
CA GLY A 60 1.49 -4.60 -7.75
C GLY A 60 1.48 -4.30 -6.26
N ASP A 61 0.31 -4.15 -5.64
CA ASP A 61 0.19 -3.81 -4.23
C ASP A 61 0.69 -4.97 -3.35
N PHE A 62 0.29 -6.20 -3.68
CA PHE A 62 0.77 -7.37 -2.96
C PHE A 62 2.28 -7.57 -3.12
N GLY A 63 2.81 -7.31 -4.32
CA GLY A 63 4.25 -7.31 -4.59
C GLY A 63 5.00 -6.25 -3.77
N ALA A 64 4.47 -5.03 -3.68
CA ALA A 64 5.03 -3.97 -2.85
C ALA A 64 5.01 -4.34 -1.36
N MET A 65 3.91 -4.92 -0.86
CA MET A 65 3.82 -5.41 0.52
C MET A 65 4.87 -6.49 0.81
N ILE A 66 4.99 -7.50 -0.06
CA ILE A 66 6.01 -8.55 0.09
C ILE A 66 7.42 -7.95 0.04
N GLY A 67 7.69 -7.06 -0.92
CA GLY A 67 8.97 -6.39 -1.06
C GLY A 67 9.37 -5.65 0.21
N VAL A 68 8.45 -4.85 0.77
CA VAL A 68 8.68 -4.15 2.04
C VAL A 68 8.91 -5.14 3.18
N CYS A 69 8.13 -6.22 3.28
CA CYS A 69 8.36 -7.26 4.29
C CYS A 69 9.73 -7.93 4.16
N ILE A 70 10.18 -8.28 2.95
CA ILE A 70 11.51 -8.86 2.74
C ILE A 70 12.61 -7.89 3.22
N LEU A 71 12.51 -6.62 2.84
CA LEU A 71 13.51 -5.61 3.20
C LEU A 71 13.46 -5.25 4.70
N LEU A 72 12.29 -5.29 5.33
CA LEU A 72 12.09 -5.05 6.76
C LEU A 72 12.58 -6.23 7.62
N TRP A 73 12.67 -7.43 7.06
CA TRP A 73 13.30 -8.59 7.70
C TRP A 73 14.74 -8.85 7.24
N ALA A 74 15.31 -7.96 6.42
CA ALA A 74 16.68 -8.07 5.99
C ALA A 74 17.65 -8.17 7.19
N PRO A 75 18.64 -9.09 7.14
CA PRO A 75 19.65 -9.23 8.17
C PRO A 75 20.47 -7.94 8.30
N VAL A 76 21.00 -7.66 9.49
CA VAL A 76 21.70 -6.40 9.81
C VAL A 76 22.79 -6.06 8.78
N ARG A 77 23.53 -7.07 8.29
CA ARG A 77 24.58 -6.92 7.28
C ARG A 77 24.12 -6.38 5.91
N LEU A 78 22.82 -6.47 5.61
CA LEU A 78 22.22 -5.98 4.35
C LEU A 78 21.48 -4.67 4.55
N ARG A 79 21.39 -4.15 5.79
CA ARG A 79 20.71 -2.88 6.05
C ARG A 79 21.63 -1.74 5.64
N ALA A 80 21.12 -0.90 4.76
CA ALA A 80 21.79 0.27 4.24
C ALA A 80 20.76 1.39 3.99
N PRO A 81 21.20 2.66 3.88
CA PRO A 81 20.28 3.76 3.60
C PRO A 81 19.44 3.53 2.35
N ALA A 82 20.04 2.93 1.31
CA ALA A 82 19.36 2.57 0.07
C ALA A 82 18.17 1.62 0.31
N VAL A 83 18.32 0.62 1.19
CA VAL A 83 17.23 -0.32 1.50
C VAL A 83 16.06 0.38 2.18
N TRP A 84 16.33 1.35 3.05
CA TRP A 84 15.28 2.15 3.69
C TRP A 84 14.55 3.03 2.67
N TRP A 85 15.29 3.69 1.77
CA TRP A 85 14.69 4.48 0.69
C TRP A 85 13.86 3.62 -0.25
N THR A 86 14.31 2.40 -0.59
CA THR A 86 13.51 1.47 -1.40
C THR A 86 12.18 1.16 -0.73
N MET A 87 12.17 0.86 0.57
CA MET A 87 10.91 0.65 1.30
C MET A 87 10.02 1.89 1.28
N LEU A 88 10.59 3.10 1.44
CA LEU A 88 9.82 4.34 1.41
C LEU A 88 9.18 4.57 0.03
N VAL A 89 9.95 4.40 -1.04
CA VAL A 89 9.46 4.54 -2.42
C VAL A 89 8.36 3.52 -2.70
N LEU A 90 8.52 2.28 -2.26
CA LEU A 90 7.47 1.26 -2.39
C LEU A 90 6.19 1.66 -1.66
N LEU A 91 6.28 2.11 -0.40
CA LEU A 91 5.10 2.53 0.37
C LEU A 91 4.44 3.79 -0.22
N LEU A 92 5.22 4.76 -0.69
CA LEU A 92 4.68 5.95 -1.35
C LEU A 92 4.03 5.61 -2.69
N GLY A 93 4.66 4.77 -3.50
CA GLY A 93 4.10 4.31 -4.78
C GLY A 93 2.82 3.49 -4.58
N PHE A 94 2.73 2.73 -3.50
CA PHE A 94 1.54 1.97 -3.13
C PHE A 94 0.40 2.87 -2.62
N TYR A 95 0.68 3.85 -1.74
CA TYR A 95 -0.38 4.64 -1.11
C TYR A 95 -0.73 5.95 -1.82
N ALA A 96 0.18 6.56 -2.58
CA ALA A 96 -0.09 7.82 -3.29
C ALA A 96 -1.30 7.76 -4.25
N PRO A 97 -1.55 6.65 -4.97
CA PRO A 97 -2.71 6.53 -5.86
C PRO A 97 -4.07 6.81 -5.20
N PHE A 98 -4.20 6.65 -3.87
CA PHE A 98 -5.45 6.95 -3.17
C PHE A 98 -5.83 8.44 -3.16
N TRP A 99 -4.86 9.34 -3.33
CA TRP A 99 -5.09 10.79 -3.15
C TRP A 99 -4.55 11.65 -4.29
N VAL A 100 -3.52 11.20 -5.02
CA VAL A 100 -2.81 12.06 -5.98
C VAL A 100 -3.70 12.53 -7.14
N GLY A 101 -4.75 11.77 -7.48
CA GLY A 101 -5.70 12.14 -8.52
C GLY A 101 -6.78 13.14 -8.09
N VAL A 102 -7.10 13.21 -6.79
CA VAL A 102 -8.23 13.98 -6.26
C VAL A 102 -8.17 15.48 -6.58
N PRO A 103 -7.01 16.16 -6.50
CA PRO A 103 -6.91 17.57 -6.88
C PRO A 103 -7.23 17.87 -8.34
N PHE A 104 -7.14 16.87 -9.21
CA PHE A 104 -7.36 17.01 -10.66
C PHE A 104 -8.76 16.53 -11.07
N MET A 105 -9.23 15.44 -10.45
CA MET A 105 -10.52 14.82 -10.72
C MET A 105 -11.12 14.33 -9.39
N PRO A 106 -12.10 15.07 -8.81
CA PRO A 106 -12.74 14.71 -7.55
C PRO A 106 -13.38 13.32 -7.56
N GLU A 107 -13.75 12.80 -8.72
CA GLU A 107 -14.33 11.46 -8.93
C GLU A 107 -13.35 10.34 -8.58
N LEU A 108 -12.04 10.63 -8.50
CA LEU A 108 -11.01 9.69 -8.06
C LEU A 108 -10.89 9.59 -6.54
N ALA A 109 -11.67 10.38 -5.78
CA ALA A 109 -11.71 10.28 -4.33
C ALA A 109 -12.33 8.95 -3.87
N ALA A 110 -12.06 8.58 -2.62
CA ALA A 110 -12.69 7.42 -2.02
C ALA A 110 -14.24 7.58 -2.05
N PRO A 111 -15.01 6.52 -2.37
CA PRO A 111 -16.45 6.62 -2.61
C PRO A 111 -17.27 6.91 -1.33
N SER A 112 -16.63 6.85 -0.16
CA SER A 112 -17.25 7.15 1.12
C SER A 112 -16.21 7.54 2.16
N LEU A 113 -16.66 8.19 3.25
CA LEU A 113 -15.81 8.47 4.41
C LEU A 113 -15.22 7.19 5.03
N ASN A 114 -15.96 6.08 5.01
CA ASN A 114 -15.45 4.81 5.53
C ASN A 114 -14.28 4.28 4.69
N SER A 115 -14.36 4.42 3.36
CA SER A 115 -13.28 4.06 2.44
C SER A 115 -12.05 4.95 2.66
N GLU A 116 -12.26 6.25 2.88
CA GLU A 116 -11.19 7.20 3.20
C GLU A 116 -10.48 6.85 4.52
N ILE A 117 -11.26 6.55 5.56
CA ILE A 117 -10.71 6.08 6.85
C ILE A 117 -9.92 4.79 6.65
N GLN A 118 -10.40 3.85 5.84
CA GLN A 118 -9.68 2.62 5.53
C GLN A 118 -8.33 2.90 4.87
N HIS A 119 -8.27 3.79 3.88
CA HIS A 119 -7.01 4.22 3.24
C HIS A 119 -6.03 4.83 4.24
N ILE A 120 -6.50 5.70 5.13
CA ILE A 120 -5.68 6.32 6.18
C ILE A 120 -5.15 5.25 7.16
N VAL A 121 -6.02 4.37 7.65
CA VAL A 121 -5.66 3.34 8.63
C VAL A 121 -4.69 2.30 8.05
N MET A 122 -4.77 2.00 6.76
CA MET A 122 -3.78 1.13 6.12
C MET A 122 -2.46 1.85 5.79
N ALA A 123 -2.48 3.15 5.46
CA ALA A 123 -1.30 3.87 5.01
C ALA A 123 -0.43 4.45 6.14
N VAL A 124 -1.06 5.03 7.17
CA VAL A 124 -0.34 5.74 8.24
C VAL A 124 0.55 4.81 9.06
N PRO A 125 0.07 3.65 9.56
CA PRO A 125 0.90 2.79 10.40
C PRO A 125 2.17 2.29 9.70
N PRO A 126 2.15 1.79 8.45
CA PRO A 126 3.37 1.37 7.76
C PRO A 126 4.35 2.50 7.51
N LEU A 127 3.87 3.70 7.14
CA LEU A 127 4.74 4.87 6.98
C LEU A 127 5.40 5.24 8.32
N VAL A 128 4.63 5.35 9.39
CA VAL A 128 5.15 5.63 10.75
C VAL A 128 6.13 4.53 11.19
N GLY A 129 5.78 3.27 10.97
CA GLY A 129 6.64 2.12 11.27
C GLY A 129 7.97 2.19 10.52
N LEU A 130 7.95 2.58 9.25
CA LEU A 130 9.15 2.76 8.44
C LEU A 130 10.05 3.89 8.98
N PHE A 131 9.48 5.01 9.41
CA PHE A 131 10.25 6.10 10.02
C PHE A 131 10.84 5.70 11.38
N ILE A 132 10.14 4.91 12.18
CA ILE A 132 10.63 4.38 13.47
C ILE A 132 11.89 3.52 13.25
N VAL A 133 11.92 2.67 12.22
CA VAL A 133 13.07 1.79 11.94
C VAL A 133 14.21 2.48 11.19
N ARG A 134 14.07 3.74 10.76
CA ARG A 134 15.07 4.45 9.95
C ARG A 134 16.50 4.38 10.50
N ARG A 135 16.66 4.51 11.83
CA ARG A 135 17.98 4.46 12.47
C ARG A 135 18.67 3.09 12.41
N GLU A 136 17.94 2.03 12.07
CA GLU A 136 18.49 0.69 11.84
C GLU A 136 19.07 0.51 10.43
N TYR A 137 18.87 1.49 9.55
CA TYR A 137 19.31 1.45 8.15
C TYR A 137 20.24 2.60 7.76
N VAL A 138 20.13 3.76 8.41
CA VAL A 138 20.87 4.99 8.05
C VAL A 138 21.96 5.31 9.06
N ARG A 139 22.73 4.31 9.50
CA ARG A 139 23.90 4.54 10.36
C ARG A 139 25.08 5.06 9.56
#